data_AF-A0A6N3X8L3-F1
#
_entry.id   AF-A0A6N3X8L3-F1
#
_cell.length_a   1.000
_cell.length_b   1.000
_cell.length_c   1.000
_cell.angle_alpha   90.00
_cell.angle_beta   90.00
_cell.angle_gamma   90.00
#
_symmetry.space_group_name_H-M   'P 1'
#
loop_
_entity.id
_entity.type
_entity.pdbx_description
1 polymer ?
#
loop_
_entity_poly.entity_id
_entity_poly.type
_entity_poly.pdbx_seq_one_letter_code
_entity_poly.pdbx_strand_id
1 'polypeptide(L)' 'MDTNSTMPDQDPGRLSALIQALQEDRRWLLRHLDEGHWSAFRLDLAALERELGQLLEFCEAQTDTSG' A
#
# COMPACT_ATOMS: atom_id res chain seq x y z
N MET A 1 1.02 30.16 26.97
CA MET A 1 2.10 29.39 26.31
C MET A 1 1.59 27.98 26.28
N ASP A 2 0.75 27.73 25.29
CA ASP A 2 -0.10 26.57 25.21
C ASP A 2 0.58 25.67 24.20
N THR A 3 1.29 24.67 24.71
CA THR A 3 1.88 23.60 23.91
C THR A 3 0.77 22.68 23.43
N ASN A 4 -0.11 23.18 22.56
CA ASN A 4 -0.90 22.31 21.73
C ASN A 4 0.00 21.88 20.58
N SER A 5 0.84 20.86 20.84
CA SER A 5 1.53 20.12 19.80
C SER A 5 0.47 19.44 18.95
N THR A 6 0.01 20.16 17.92
CA THR A 6 -0.76 19.63 16.80
C THR A 6 0.01 18.44 16.25
N MET A 7 -0.44 17.26 16.67
CA MET A 7 -0.13 15.97 16.07
C MET A 7 -0.31 16.13 14.56
N PRO A 8 0.68 15.77 13.72
CA PRO A 8 0.57 16.00 12.29
C PRO A 8 -0.66 15.25 11.79
N ASP A 9 -1.54 16.06 11.24
CA ASP A 9 -2.73 15.74 10.49
C ASP A 9 -2.68 14.32 9.93
N GLN A 10 -3.50 13.45 10.51
CA GLN A 10 -3.83 12.15 9.94
C GLN A 10 -4.80 12.41 8.79
N ASP A 11 -4.35 13.09 7.73
CA ASP A 11 -5.17 13.43 6.58
C ASP A 11 -5.66 12.11 5.95
N PRO A 12 -6.95 11.76 6.05
CA PRO A 12 -7.47 10.55 5.40
C PRO A 12 -7.28 10.61 3.88
N GLY A 13 -7.16 11.83 3.32
CA GLY A 13 -6.80 12.07 1.92
C GLY A 13 -5.38 11.64 1.55
N ARG A 14 -4.42 11.72 2.48
CA ARG A 14 -3.03 11.29 2.24
C ARG A 14 -2.89 9.77 2.31
N LEU A 15 -3.60 9.15 3.25
CA LEU A 15 -3.64 7.70 3.38
C LEU A 15 -4.29 7.05 2.15
N SER A 16 -5.44 7.56 1.71
CA SER A 16 -6.10 7.08 0.49
C SER A 16 -5.25 7.25 -0.78
N ALA A 17 -4.54 8.38 -0.92
CA ALA A 17 -3.59 8.57 -2.02
C ALA A 17 -2.42 7.57 -1.99
N LEU A 18 -1.93 7.22 -0.79
CA LEU A 18 -0.88 6.22 -0.62
C LEU A 18 -1.37 4.81 -0.97
N ILE A 19 -2.59 4.44 -0.54
CA ILE A 19 -3.24 3.17 -0.89
C ILE A 19 -3.36 3.04 -2.41
N GLN A 20 -3.81 4.10 -3.09
CA GLN A 20 -3.92 4.15 -4.56
C GLN A 20 -2.55 3.94 -5.24
N ALA A 21 -1.50 4.60 -4.76
CA ALA A 21 -0.14 4.43 -5.30
C ALA A 21 0.38 3.00 -5.12
N LEU A 22 0.18 2.41 -3.93
CA LEU A 22 0.56 1.02 -3.66
C LEU A 22 -0.21 0.01 -4.53
N GLN A 23 -1.48 0.28 -4.82
CA GLN A 23 -2.27 -0.54 -5.77
C GLN A 23 -1.73 -0.45 -7.21
N GLU A 24 -1.29 0.74 -7.63
CA GLU A 24 -0.63 0.95 -8.93
C GLU A 24 0.69 0.16 -9.02
N ASP A 25 1.52 0.26 -7.99
CA ASP A 25 2.81 -0.43 -7.89
C ASP A 25 2.64 -1.95 -7.90
N ARG A 26 1.64 -2.47 -7.18
CA ARG A 26 1.27 -3.90 -7.20
C ARG A 26 0.90 -4.35 -8.61
N ARG A 27 0.09 -3.57 -9.33
CA ARG A 27 -0.30 -3.87 -10.73
C ARG A 27 0.91 -3.84 -11.68
N TRP A 28 1.83 -2.91 -11.46
CA TRP A 28 3.09 -2.84 -12.22
C TRP A 28 3.96 -4.09 -11.98
N LEU A 29 4.07 -4.51 -10.71
CA LEU A 29 4.83 -5.71 -10.31
C LEU A 29 4.28 -6.98 -10.96
N LEU A 30 2.96 -7.18 -10.91
CA LEU A 30 2.28 -8.33 -11.50
C LEU A 30 2.48 -8.41 -13.02
N ARG A 31 2.36 -7.27 -13.73
CA ARG A 31 2.60 -7.25 -15.18
C ARG A 31 4.02 -7.70 -15.53
N HIS A 32 5.02 -7.23 -14.82
CA HIS A 32 6.40 -7.66 -15.07
C HIS A 32 6.65 -9.12 -14.68
N LEU A 33 5.96 -9.62 -13.65
CA LEU A 33 6.01 -11.03 -13.28
C LEU A 33 5.41 -11.93 -14.38
N ASP A 34 4.30 -11.49 -14.98
CA ASP A 34 3.61 -12.17 -16.10
C ASP A 34 4.41 -12.12 -17.40
N GLU A 35 5.13 -11.02 -17.65
CA GLU A 35 6.10 -10.89 -18.76
C GLU A 35 7.30 -11.85 -18.60
N GLY A 36 7.44 -12.51 -17.45
CA GLY A 36 8.54 -13.43 -17.16
C GLY A 36 9.84 -12.73 -16.78
N HIS A 37 9.80 -11.40 -16.56
CA HIS A 37 10.91 -10.68 -15.99
C HIS A 37 11.20 -11.17 -14.55
N TRP A 38 12.45 -11.02 -14.12
CA TRP A 38 12.92 -11.40 -12.79
C TRP A 38 12.62 -12.86 -12.39
N SER A 39 12.84 -13.79 -13.32
CA SER A 39 12.64 -15.23 -13.11
C SER A 39 13.37 -15.76 -11.86
N ALA A 40 14.54 -15.19 -11.56
CA ALA A 40 15.34 -15.52 -10.37
C ALA A 40 14.72 -15.05 -9.04
N PHE A 41 13.91 -13.99 -9.06
CA PHE A 41 13.28 -13.40 -7.88
C PHE A 41 11.77 -13.61 -7.86
N ARG A 42 11.20 -14.45 -8.74
CA ARG A 42 9.75 -14.64 -8.86
C ARG A 42 9.08 -15.03 -7.56
N LEU A 43 9.76 -15.85 -6.74
CA LEU A 43 9.25 -16.27 -5.43
C LEU A 43 9.25 -15.12 -4.43
N ASP A 44 10.34 -14.35 -4.36
CA ASP A 44 10.44 -13.18 -3.48
C ASP A 44 9.44 -12.08 -3.89
N LEU A 45 9.29 -11.85 -5.19
CA LEU A 45 8.33 -10.90 -5.76
C LEU A 45 6.87 -11.34 -5.51
N ALA A 46 6.58 -12.63 -5.59
CA ALA A 46 5.26 -13.15 -5.24
C ALA A 46 4.96 -13.03 -3.74
N ALA A 47 5.96 -13.22 -2.88
CA ALA A 47 5.83 -12.97 -1.45
C ALA A 47 5.55 -11.48 -1.18
N LEU A 48 6.32 -10.59 -1.80
CA LEU A 48 6.15 -9.14 -1.70
C LEU A 48 4.78 -8.68 -2.19
N GLU A 49 4.31 -9.20 -3.33
CA GLU A 49 2.98 -8.91 -3.87
C GLU A 49 1.87 -9.30 -2.88
N ARG A 50 2.03 -10.44 -2.23
CA ARG A 50 1.09 -10.94 -1.23
C ARG A 50 1.12 -10.13 0.06
N GLU A 51 2.29 -9.72 0.52
CA GLU A 51 2.45 -8.80 1.67
C GLU A 51 1.81 -7.44 1.38
N LEU A 52 2.03 -6.89 0.17
CA LEU A 52 1.36 -5.67 -0.30
C LEU A 52 -0.16 -5.81 -0.33
N GLY A 53 -0.67 -6.96 -0.81
CA GLY A 53 -2.10 -7.26 -0.80
C GLY A 53 -2.69 -7.22 0.62
N GLN A 54 -2.02 -7.85 1.59
CA GLN A 54 -2.47 -7.86 3.00
C GLN A 54 -2.44 -6.47 3.62
N LEU A 55 -1.41 -5.67 3.33
CA LEU A 55 -1.30 -4.31 3.83
C LEU A 55 -2.42 -3.41 3.27
N LEU A 56 -2.71 -3.54 1.97
CA LEU A 56 -3.79 -2.81 1.32
C LEU A 56 -5.16 -3.15 1.92
N GLU A 57 -5.47 -4.44 2.10
CA GLU A 57 -6.69 -4.89 2.78
C GLU A 57 -6.83 -4.32 4.18
N PHE A 58 -5.74 -4.31 4.96
CA PHE A 58 -5.74 -3.75 6.31
C PHE A 58 -5.98 -2.24 6.30
N CYS A 59 -5.36 -1.51 5.37
CA CYS A 59 -5.55 -0.08 5.22
C CYS A 59 -6.99 0.25 4.77
N GLU A 60 -7.55 -0.50 3.82
CA GLU A 60 -8.93 -0.33 3.36
C GLU A 60 -9.93 -0.58 4.50
N ALA A 61 -9.72 -1.63 5.30
CA ALA A 61 -10.55 -1.91 6.48
C ALA A 61 -10.51 -0.79 7.54
N GLN A 62 -9.36 -0.14 7.73
CA GLN A 62 -9.25 1.01 8.64
C GLN A 62 -9.93 2.27 8.09
N THR A 63 -9.90 2.49 6.77
CA THR A 63 -10.63 3.61 6.16
C THR A 63 -12.14 3.42 6.21
N ASP A 64 -12.64 2.18 6.13
CA ASP A 64 -14.07 1.84 6.24
C ASP A 64 -14.60 1.99 7.68
N THR A 65 -13.79 1.64 8.69
CA THR A 65 -14.12 1.84 10.12
C THR A 65 -14.36 3.30 10.51
N SER A 66 -13.90 4.26 9.70
CA SER A 66 -14.07 5.70 9.98
C SER A 66 -15.25 6.34 9.22
N GLY A 67 -16.08 5.54 8.51
CA GLY A 67 -17.24 5.98 7.74
C GLY A 67 -18.56 5.99 8.50
#